data_AF-A0A0M0SWP1-F1
#
_entry.id   AF-A0A0M0SWP1-F1
#
_cell.length_a   1.000
_cell.length_b   1.000
_cell.length_c   1.000
_cell.angle_alpha   90.00
_cell.angle_beta   90.00
_cell.angle_gamma   90.00
#
_symmetry.space_group_name_H-M   'P 1'
#
loop_
_entity.id
_entity.type
_entity.pdbx_description
1 polymer ?
#
loop_
_entity_poly.entity_id
_entity_poly.type
_entity_poly.pdbx_seq_one_letter_code
_entity_poly.pdbx_strand_id
1 'polypeptide(L)'
;MYFNDYEDWIEEEAEALFQLHEESLIREATSYSQFTAYVEEALLEPLLLKLRWLGETEEEEILEHADAVVWENATGNSEAALRRDVLRRVVQRDFTVHILEHLTPILEAKQTAYESELEQLQLAHAEQMDEVQQHEQQIELGPPPEKIKKWWYLKEKEVSRSFTEEERSTLQAQQQQLEDELKRLEQKKRETEDHLEQLDSLHHL
;
A
#
# COMPACT_ATOMS: atom_id res chain seq x y z
N MET A 1 -26.08 -1.59 31.43
CA MET A 1 -25.35 -2.39 30.43
C MET A 1 -24.49 -3.31 31.28
N TYR A 2 -24.69 -4.62 31.22
CA TYR A 2 -23.73 -5.51 31.88
C TYR A 2 -22.45 -5.39 31.06
N PHE A 3 -21.39 -4.91 31.70
CA PHE A 3 -20.05 -5.01 31.12
C PHE A 3 -19.80 -6.52 31.03
N ASN A 4 -19.89 -7.06 29.82
CA ASN A 4 -19.27 -8.35 29.54
C ASN A 4 -17.75 -8.14 29.63
N ASP A 5 -16.96 -9.23 29.61
CA ASP A 5 -15.51 -9.19 29.75
C ASP A 5 -14.89 -7.93 29.13
N TYR A 6 -14.04 -7.24 29.89
CA TYR A 6 -13.47 -5.97 29.45
C TYR A 6 -12.71 -6.13 28.13
N GLU A 7 -12.11 -7.31 27.91
CA GLU A 7 -11.43 -7.69 26.68
C GLU A 7 -12.42 -7.75 25.51
N ASP A 8 -13.54 -8.47 25.67
CA ASP A 8 -14.62 -8.54 24.66
C ASP A 8 -15.13 -7.13 24.28
N TRP A 9 -15.27 -6.24 25.26
CA TRP A 9 -15.70 -4.86 25.00
C TRP A 9 -14.65 -4.07 24.21
N ILE A 10 -13.36 -4.22 24.52
CA ILE A 10 -12.28 -3.58 23.77
C ILE A 10 -12.23 -4.09 22.34
N GLU A 11 -12.42 -5.39 22.12
CA GLU A 11 -12.50 -6.00 20.79
C GLU A 11 -13.68 -5.43 19.98
N GLU A 12 -14.88 -5.39 20.55
CA GLU A 12 -16.07 -4.86 19.88
C GLU A 12 -15.90 -3.38 19.48
N GLU A 13 -15.33 -2.56 20.37
CA GLU A 13 -15.08 -1.14 20.08
C GLU A 13 -13.96 -0.95 19.05
N ALA A 14 -12.90 -1.77 19.11
CA ALA A 14 -11.82 -1.75 18.13
C ALA A 14 -12.35 -2.11 16.74
N GLU A 15 -13.19 -3.14 16.62
CA GLU A 15 -13.78 -3.55 15.36
C GLU A 15 -14.73 -2.49 14.79
N ALA A 16 -15.58 -1.88 15.63
CA ALA A 16 -16.48 -0.81 15.20
C ALA A 16 -15.72 0.43 14.70
N LEU A 17 -14.63 0.80 15.37
CA LEU A 17 -13.78 1.93 14.97
C LEU A 17 -12.99 1.61 13.71
N PHE A 18 -12.52 0.37 13.55
CA PHE A 18 -11.90 -0.09 12.32
C PHE A 18 -12.86 0.05 11.13
N GLN A 19 -14.08 -0.46 11.24
CA GLN A 19 -15.08 -0.36 10.18
C GLN A 19 -15.41 1.09 9.78
N LEU A 20 -15.34 2.03 10.74
CA LEU A 20 -15.62 3.44 10.49
C LEU A 20 -14.45 4.18 9.83
N HIS A 21 -13.22 3.78 10.14
CA HIS A 21 -12.01 4.54 9.78
C HIS A 21 -11.01 3.76 8.91
N GLU A 22 -11.34 2.56 8.46
CA GLU A 22 -10.46 1.65 7.70
C GLU A 22 -9.66 2.38 6.61
N GLU A 23 -10.34 3.08 5.70
CA GLU A 23 -9.66 3.78 4.60
C GLU A 23 -8.75 4.92 5.08
N SER A 24 -9.13 5.62 6.14
CA SER A 24 -8.35 6.75 6.68
C SER A 24 -7.14 6.26 7.48
N LEU A 25 -7.32 5.20 8.29
CA LEU A 25 -6.25 4.53 9.03
C LEU A 25 -5.20 3.97 8.08
N ILE A 26 -5.64 3.36 6.98
CA ILE A 26 -4.75 2.85 5.93
C ILE A 26 -4.05 3.99 5.19
N ARG A 27 -4.74 5.11 4.91
CA ARG A 27 -4.17 6.23 4.12
C ARG A 27 -3.26 7.17 4.93
N GLU A 28 -3.54 7.37 6.21
CA GLU A 28 -2.78 8.28 7.09
C GLU A 28 -1.67 7.56 7.88
N ALA A 29 -1.57 6.24 7.78
CA ALA A 29 -0.44 5.45 8.26
C ALA A 29 0.81 5.70 7.39
N THR A 30 1.49 6.82 7.63
CA THR A 30 2.78 7.13 6.99
C THR A 30 4.00 6.67 7.80
N SER A 31 3.81 6.27 9.07
CA SER A 31 4.81 5.58 9.90
C SER A 31 4.11 4.93 11.11
N TYR A 32 4.68 3.85 11.66
CA TYR A 32 4.12 3.17 12.85
C TYR A 32 3.95 4.13 14.05
N SER A 33 4.88 5.06 14.24
CA SER A 33 4.81 6.07 15.30
C SER A 33 3.72 7.13 15.11
N GLN A 34 3.42 7.50 13.86
CA GLN A 34 2.34 8.45 13.57
C GLN A 34 0.98 7.75 13.61
N PHE A 35 0.95 6.48 13.20
CA PHE A 35 -0.22 5.63 13.29
C PHE A 35 -0.64 5.39 14.75
N THR A 36 0.31 4.98 15.62
CA THR A 36 0.05 4.82 17.06
C THR A 36 -0.41 6.12 17.71
N ALA A 37 0.24 7.25 17.43
CA ALA A 37 -0.20 8.55 17.92
C ALA A 37 -1.61 8.94 17.41
N TYR A 38 -1.95 8.62 16.16
CA TYR A 38 -3.29 8.89 15.62
C TYR A 38 -4.37 8.01 16.25
N VAL A 39 -4.09 6.72 16.46
CA VAL A 39 -4.99 5.82 17.20
C VAL A 39 -5.19 6.33 18.63
N GLU A 40 -4.12 6.77 19.29
CA GLU A 40 -4.15 7.34 20.64
C GLU A 40 -4.92 8.67 20.73
N GLU A 41 -4.85 9.53 19.72
CA GLU A 41 -5.51 10.84 19.75
C GLU A 41 -6.96 10.80 19.22
N ALA A 42 -7.21 10.09 18.11
CA ALA A 42 -8.50 10.16 17.41
C ALA A 42 -9.50 9.09 17.86
N LEU A 43 -9.02 7.89 18.23
CA LEU A 43 -9.88 6.72 18.47
C LEU A 43 -10.00 6.38 19.96
N LEU A 44 -8.95 6.67 20.71
CA LEU A 44 -8.81 6.28 22.10
C LEU A 44 -9.48 7.27 23.06
N GLU A 45 -9.52 8.56 22.72
CA GLU A 45 -10.20 9.58 23.52
C GLU A 45 -11.71 9.29 23.74
N PRO A 46 -12.50 8.88 22.72
CA PRO A 46 -13.87 8.39 22.90
C PRO A 46 -14.00 7.21 23.88
N LEU A 47 -13.04 6.29 23.84
CA LEU A 47 -13.06 5.08 24.66
C LEU A 47 -12.70 5.39 26.12
N LEU A 48 -11.72 6.26 26.35
CA LEU A 48 -11.39 6.78 27.68
C LEU A 48 -12.54 7.57 28.32
N LEU A 49 -13.37 8.24 27.53
CA LEU A 49 -14.57 8.91 28.02
C LEU A 49 -15.63 7.92 28.53
N LYS A 50 -15.72 6.72 27.92
CA LYS A 50 -16.61 5.64 28.38
C LYS A 50 -16.14 5.04 29.71
N LEU A 51 -14.83 4.88 29.89
CA LEU A 51 -14.23 4.39 31.15
C LEU A 51 -14.56 5.25 32.38
N ARG A 52 -14.86 6.54 32.19
CA ARG A 52 -15.22 7.45 33.30
C ARG A 52 -16.44 6.98 34.10
N TRP A 53 -17.25 6.08 33.51
CA TRP A 53 -18.48 5.58 34.08
C TRP A 53 -18.42 4.11 34.51
N LEU A 54 -17.23 3.52 34.58
CA LEU A 54 -17.03 2.18 35.12
C LEU A 54 -17.54 2.09 36.56
N GLY A 55 -18.19 0.97 36.89
CA GLY A 55 -18.51 0.60 38.26
C GLY A 55 -17.28 0.05 39.00
N GLU A 56 -17.41 -0.11 40.32
CA GLU A 56 -16.32 -0.62 41.16
C GLU A 56 -15.89 -2.05 40.77
N THR A 57 -16.84 -2.87 40.34
CA THR A 57 -16.61 -4.26 39.92
C THR A 57 -15.77 -4.35 38.65
N GLU A 58 -16.09 -3.52 37.66
CA GLU A 58 -15.39 -3.47 36.39
C GLU A 58 -14.01 -2.80 36.54
N GLU A 59 -13.85 -1.86 37.48
CA GLU A 59 -12.55 -1.28 37.83
C GLU A 59 -11.62 -2.33 38.44
N GLU A 60 -12.10 -3.16 39.36
CA GLU A 60 -11.28 -4.20 40.00
C GLU A 60 -10.80 -5.24 38.99
N GLU A 61 -11.68 -5.69 38.09
CA GLU A 61 -11.36 -6.67 37.05
C GLU A 61 -10.20 -6.21 36.14
N ILE A 62 -10.24 -4.97 35.65
CA ILE A 62 -9.18 -4.41 34.79
C ILE A 62 -7.87 -4.24 35.58
N LEU A 63 -7.95 -3.81 36.85
CA LEU A 63 -6.77 -3.60 37.68
C LEU A 63 -6.07 -4.91 38.07
N GLU A 64 -6.80 -6.03 38.17
CA GLU A 64 -6.22 -7.35 38.43
C GLU A 64 -5.33 -7.84 37.28
N HIS A 65 -5.63 -7.43 36.04
CA HIS A 65 -4.87 -7.76 34.83
C HIS A 65 -3.76 -6.74 34.52
N ALA A 66 -3.64 -5.69 35.32
CA ALA A 66 -2.66 -4.63 35.11
C ALA A 66 -1.23 -5.11 35.42
N ASP A 67 -0.37 -5.07 34.42
CA ASP A 67 1.04 -5.42 34.58
C ASP A 67 1.79 -4.51 35.54
N ALA A 68 2.81 -5.07 36.22
CA ALA A 68 3.64 -4.34 37.17
C ALA A 68 4.30 -3.07 36.57
N VAL A 69 4.66 -3.12 35.27
CA VAL A 69 5.25 -1.97 34.55
C VAL A 69 4.26 -0.80 34.44
N VAL A 70 2.97 -1.08 34.27
CA VAL A 70 1.93 -0.03 34.18
C VAL A 70 1.77 0.66 35.53
N TRP A 71 1.80 -0.13 36.62
CA TRP A 71 1.78 0.38 37.99
C TRP A 71 3.02 1.22 38.35
N GLU A 72 4.21 0.76 37.99
CA GLU A 72 5.48 1.47 38.29
C GLU A 72 5.55 2.83 37.61
N ASN A 73 4.94 2.96 36.42
CA ASN A 73 4.94 4.20 35.65
C ASN A 73 3.73 5.11 35.95
N ALA A 74 2.79 4.66 36.78
CA ALA A 74 1.59 5.42 37.13
C ALA A 74 1.93 6.63 37.99
N THR A 75 1.20 7.73 37.76
CA THR A 75 1.41 9.00 38.45
C THR A 75 0.12 9.47 39.10
N GLY A 76 0.19 9.93 40.34
CA GLY A 76 -1.00 10.41 41.04
C GLY A 76 -0.76 10.71 42.50
N ASN A 77 -1.35 11.82 42.97
CA ASN A 77 -1.22 12.27 44.36
C ASN A 77 -2.25 11.61 45.29
N SER A 78 -3.20 10.83 44.75
CA SER A 78 -4.21 10.09 45.51
C SER A 78 -4.40 8.69 44.94
N GLU A 79 -4.84 7.74 45.76
CA GLU A 79 -5.11 6.36 45.35
C GLU A 79 -6.11 6.29 44.19
N ALA A 80 -7.21 7.06 44.28
CA ALA A 80 -8.20 7.14 43.21
C ALA A 80 -7.63 7.75 41.91
N ALA A 81 -6.65 8.65 42.00
CA ALA A 81 -5.97 9.19 40.81
C ALA A 81 -5.01 8.16 40.21
N LEU A 82 -4.28 7.42 41.04
CA LEU A 82 -3.38 6.34 40.61
C LEU A 82 -4.15 5.22 39.91
N ARG A 83 -5.23 4.73 40.52
CA ARG A 83 -6.08 3.69 39.92
C ARG A 83 -6.62 4.10 38.56
N ARG A 84 -7.11 5.35 38.44
CA ARG A 84 -7.58 5.89 37.15
C ARG A 84 -6.47 6.00 36.10
N ASP A 85 -5.25 6.36 36.49
CA ASP A 85 -4.11 6.42 35.57
C ASP A 85 -3.73 5.02 35.07
N VAL A 86 -3.76 4.02 35.97
CA VAL A 86 -3.50 2.61 35.61
C VAL A 86 -4.58 2.07 34.68
N LEU A 87 -5.85 2.24 35.03
CA LEU A 87 -6.99 1.84 34.17
C LEU A 87 -6.85 2.41 32.77
N ARG A 88 -6.54 3.71 32.65
CA ARG A 88 -6.32 4.37 31.36
C ARG A 88 -5.23 3.67 30.56
N ARG A 89 -4.10 3.36 31.18
CA ARG A 89 -2.93 2.81 30.50
C ARG A 89 -3.08 1.35 30.10
N VAL A 90 -3.76 0.53 30.91
CA VAL A 90 -4.09 -0.86 30.55
C VAL A 90 -4.98 -0.86 29.31
N VAL A 91 -6.10 -0.13 29.39
CA VAL A 91 -7.05 -0.03 28.27
C VAL A 91 -6.39 0.56 27.03
N GLN A 92 -5.51 1.56 27.19
CA GLN A 92 -4.76 2.13 26.08
C GLN A 92 -3.94 1.08 25.35
N ARG A 93 -3.13 0.34 26.11
CA ARG A 93 -2.25 -0.68 25.56
C ARG A 93 -3.05 -1.77 24.85
N ASP A 94 -4.06 -2.31 25.50
CA ASP A 94 -4.80 -3.47 24.98
C ASP A 94 -5.59 -3.07 23.73
N PHE A 95 -6.23 -1.90 23.73
CA PHE A 95 -6.89 -1.36 22.53
C PHE A 95 -5.91 -1.18 21.36
N THR A 96 -4.73 -0.61 21.61
CA THR A 96 -3.70 -0.47 20.58
C THR A 96 -3.22 -1.83 20.05
N VAL A 97 -3.03 -2.83 20.93
CA VAL A 97 -2.63 -4.19 20.53
C VAL A 97 -3.70 -4.80 19.62
N HIS A 98 -4.97 -4.78 20.01
CA HIS A 98 -6.05 -5.33 19.19
C HIS A 98 -6.15 -4.67 17.80
N ILE A 99 -6.06 -3.34 17.73
CA ILE A 99 -6.08 -2.61 16.44
C ILE A 99 -4.90 -3.04 15.55
N LEU A 100 -3.71 -3.23 16.13
CA LEU A 100 -2.52 -3.65 15.39
C LEU A 100 -2.65 -5.09 14.89
N GLU A 101 -3.11 -6.02 15.73
CA GLU A 101 -3.32 -7.42 15.34
C GLU A 101 -4.28 -7.57 14.14
N HIS A 102 -5.30 -6.71 14.05
CA HIS A 102 -6.20 -6.68 12.89
C HIS A 102 -5.57 -6.04 11.65
N LEU A 103 -4.77 -4.99 11.80
CA LEU A 103 -4.21 -4.23 10.69
C LEU A 103 -2.98 -4.87 10.05
N THR A 104 -2.09 -5.45 10.85
CA THR A 104 -0.87 -6.09 10.36
C THR A 104 -1.11 -7.06 9.20
N PRO A 105 -2.04 -8.05 9.27
CA PRO A 105 -2.25 -8.96 8.16
C PRO A 105 -2.80 -8.28 6.90
N ILE A 106 -3.55 -7.18 7.05
CA ILE A 106 -4.09 -6.40 5.92
C ILE A 106 -2.96 -5.65 5.22
N LEU A 107 -2.05 -5.04 5.99
CA LEU A 107 -0.90 -4.33 5.47
C LEU A 107 0.08 -5.30 4.77
N GLU A 108 0.35 -6.46 5.37
CA GLU A 108 1.17 -7.52 4.75
C GLU A 108 0.56 -8.03 3.43
N ALA A 109 -0.76 -8.25 3.40
CA ALA A 109 -1.46 -8.65 2.19
C ALA A 109 -1.37 -7.58 1.08
N LYS A 110 -1.40 -6.29 1.45
CA LYS A 110 -1.22 -5.20 0.49
C LYS A 110 0.22 -5.09 0.01
N GLN A 111 1.19 -5.24 0.90
CA GLN A 111 2.61 -5.24 0.54
C GLN A 111 2.90 -6.33 -0.49
N THR A 112 2.50 -7.57 -0.20
CA THR A 112 2.68 -8.69 -1.13
C THR A 112 1.97 -8.46 -2.47
N ALA A 113 0.78 -7.85 -2.46
CA ALA A 113 0.07 -7.49 -3.68
C ALA A 113 0.85 -6.46 -4.51
N TYR A 114 1.33 -5.37 -3.90
CA TYR A 114 2.10 -4.33 -4.60
C TYR A 114 3.47 -4.84 -5.07
N GLU A 115 4.15 -5.69 -4.31
CA GLU A 115 5.39 -6.36 -4.74
C GLU A 115 5.13 -7.18 -6.02
N SER A 116 4.05 -7.97 -6.02
CA SER A 116 3.68 -8.77 -7.19
C SER A 116 3.27 -7.91 -8.40
N GLU A 117 2.59 -6.78 -8.17
CA GLU A 117 2.23 -5.82 -9.21
C GLU A 117 3.49 -5.16 -9.79
N LEU A 118 4.45 -4.79 -8.94
CA LEU A 118 5.71 -4.21 -9.35
C LEU A 118 6.51 -5.19 -10.22
N GLU A 119 6.60 -6.47 -9.83
CA GLU A 119 7.24 -7.51 -10.64
C GLU A 119 6.58 -7.64 -12.03
N GLN A 120 5.25 -7.65 -12.08
CA GLN A 120 4.50 -7.71 -13.35
C GLN A 120 4.73 -6.46 -14.21
N LEU A 121 4.74 -5.27 -13.61
CA LEU A 121 5.02 -4.02 -14.31
C LEU A 121 6.46 -3.96 -14.83
N GLN A 122 7.43 -4.50 -14.10
CA GLN A 122 8.82 -4.60 -14.55
C GLN A 122 8.96 -5.55 -15.75
N LEU A 123 8.27 -6.68 -15.74
CA LEU A 123 8.23 -7.60 -16.89
C LEU A 123 7.58 -6.93 -18.11
N ALA A 124 6.42 -6.31 -17.92
CA ALA A 124 5.72 -5.59 -19.00
C ALA A 124 6.55 -4.43 -19.57
N HIS A 125 7.28 -3.70 -18.72
CA HIS A 125 8.20 -2.63 -19.15
C HIS A 125 9.35 -3.19 -19.99
N ALA A 126 9.94 -4.32 -19.59
CA ALA A 126 11.00 -4.98 -20.35
C ALA A 126 10.51 -5.47 -21.73
N GLU A 127 9.33 -6.10 -21.79
CA GLU A 127 8.70 -6.53 -23.04
C GLU A 127 8.42 -5.33 -23.97
N GLN A 128 7.87 -4.24 -23.44
CA GLN A 128 7.62 -3.02 -24.22
C GLN A 128 8.90 -2.37 -24.74
N MET A 129 9.96 -2.35 -23.92
CA MET A 129 11.28 -1.87 -24.33
C MET A 129 11.85 -2.70 -25.49
N ASP A 130 11.69 -4.02 -25.45
CA ASP A 130 12.11 -4.91 -26.52
C ASP A 130 11.31 -4.66 -27.81
N GLU A 131 9.99 -4.42 -27.71
CA GLU A 131 9.15 -4.07 -28.87
C GLU A 131 9.57 -2.74 -29.51
N VAL A 132 9.85 -1.72 -28.71
CA VAL A 132 10.38 -0.43 -29.19
C VAL A 132 11.70 -0.64 -29.93
N GLN A 133 12.63 -1.40 -29.35
CA GLN A 133 13.92 -1.68 -29.98
C GLN A 133 13.77 -2.46 -31.30
N GLN A 134 12.87 -3.44 -31.35
CA GLN A 134 12.59 -4.17 -32.59
C GLN A 134 12.00 -3.26 -33.66
N HIS A 135 11.11 -2.33 -33.28
CA HIS A 135 10.53 -1.35 -34.20
C HIS A 135 11.59 -0.38 -34.73
N GLU A 136 12.46 0.14 -33.86
CA GLU A 136 13.60 0.98 -34.27
C GLU A 136 14.55 0.24 -35.22
N GLN A 137 14.89 -1.02 -34.93
CA GLN A 137 15.70 -1.86 -35.82
C GLN A 137 15.03 -2.08 -37.18
N GLN A 138 13.70 -2.25 -37.23
CA GLN A 138 12.97 -2.35 -38.50
C GLN A 138 13.03 -1.05 -39.31
N ILE A 139 12.95 0.11 -38.64
CA ILE A 139 13.12 1.41 -39.29
C ILE A 139 14.55 1.55 -39.84
N GLU A 140 15.57 1.16 -39.08
CA GLU A 140 16.97 1.22 -39.49
C GLU A 140 17.31 0.28 -40.65
N LEU A 141 16.82 -0.97 -40.61
CA LEU A 141 17.02 -1.96 -41.67
C LEU A 141 16.33 -1.56 -42.97
N GLY A 142 15.30 -0.72 -42.90
CA GLY A 142 14.54 -0.25 -44.05
C GLY A 142 13.59 -1.32 -44.59
N PRO A 143 12.79 -0.96 -45.61
CA PRO A 143 11.80 -1.87 -46.15
C PRO A 143 12.46 -2.99 -46.97
N PRO A 144 11.79 -4.16 -47.09
CA PRO A 144 12.30 -5.27 -47.87
C PRO A 144 12.51 -4.87 -49.35
N PRO A 145 13.56 -5.39 -50.01
CA PRO A 145 13.86 -5.06 -51.39
C PRO A 145 12.75 -5.53 -52.33
N GLU A 146 12.50 -4.75 -53.37
CA GLU A 146 11.48 -5.03 -54.36
C GLU A 146 12.05 -5.94 -55.46
N LYS A 147 11.31 -7.01 -55.81
CA LYS A 147 11.69 -7.94 -56.88
C LYS A 147 11.07 -7.52 -58.19
N ILE A 148 11.91 -7.06 -59.12
CA ILE A 148 11.46 -6.60 -60.43
C ILE A 148 11.77 -7.65 -61.49
N LYS A 149 10.75 -8.14 -62.20
CA LYS A 149 10.90 -8.98 -63.39
C LYS A 149 11.10 -8.09 -64.63
N LYS A 150 12.27 -8.19 -65.26
CA LYS A 150 12.50 -7.60 -66.58
C LYS A 150 12.32 -8.67 -67.65
N TRP A 151 11.53 -8.39 -68.68
CA TRP A 151 11.14 -9.32 -69.75
C TRP A 151 12.30 -9.94 -70.57
N TRP A 152 13.48 -9.33 -70.51
CA TRP A 152 14.73 -9.79 -71.15
C TRP A 152 15.69 -10.56 -70.22
N TYR A 153 15.36 -10.75 -68.94
CA TYR A 153 16.15 -11.56 -67.99
C TYR A 153 15.35 -12.79 -67.52
N LEU A 154 15.98 -13.96 -67.52
CA LEU A 154 15.41 -15.22 -66.99
C LEU A 154 15.43 -15.29 -65.45
N LYS A 155 16.07 -14.33 -64.76
CA LYS A 155 16.20 -14.25 -63.29
C LYS A 155 15.63 -12.93 -62.75
N GLU A 156 14.95 -13.01 -61.61
CA GLU A 156 14.47 -11.86 -60.83
C GLU A 156 15.65 -11.03 -60.31
N LYS A 157 15.53 -9.69 -60.34
CA LYS A 157 16.51 -8.78 -59.75
C LYS A 157 15.91 -8.09 -58.53
N GLU A 158 16.58 -8.19 -57.40
CA GLU A 158 16.25 -7.44 -56.18
C GLU A 158 16.79 -6.00 -56.28
N VAL A 159 15.95 -5.04 -55.92
CA VAL A 159 16.26 -3.61 -55.92
C VAL A 159 15.95 -3.05 -54.54
N SER A 160 16.90 -2.35 -53.94
CA SER A 160 16.70 -1.63 -52.68
C SER A 160 15.62 -0.56 -52.84
N ARG A 161 14.61 -0.56 -51.96
CA ARG A 161 13.56 0.47 -51.92
C ARG A 161 13.69 1.32 -50.64
N SER A 162 13.14 2.52 -50.67
CA SER A 162 12.95 3.36 -49.48
C SER A 162 11.49 3.32 -49.04
N PHE A 163 11.19 3.57 -47.76
CA PHE A 163 9.82 3.70 -47.29
C PHE A 163 9.08 4.81 -48.04
N THR A 164 7.81 4.56 -48.38
CA THR A 164 6.91 5.60 -48.90
C THR A 164 6.52 6.60 -47.81
N GLU A 165 5.98 7.76 -48.17
CA GLU A 165 5.51 8.74 -47.16
C GLU A 165 4.39 8.16 -46.28
N GLU A 166 3.48 7.38 -46.86
CA GLU A 166 2.44 6.66 -46.12
C GLU A 166 3.06 5.68 -45.11
N GLU A 167 4.01 4.83 -45.55
CA GLU A 167 4.72 3.88 -44.68
C GLU A 167 5.47 4.60 -43.54
N ARG A 168 6.13 5.72 -43.84
CA ARG A 168 6.80 6.54 -42.82
C ARG A 168 5.82 7.10 -41.81
N SER A 169 4.67 7.63 -42.26
CA SER A 169 3.65 8.15 -41.35
C SER A 169 3.08 7.05 -40.44
N THR A 170 2.88 5.84 -40.97
CA THR A 170 2.40 4.71 -40.18
C THR A 170 3.43 4.25 -39.16
N LEU A 171 4.72 4.21 -39.53
CA LEU A 171 5.81 3.86 -38.63
C LEU A 171 5.96 4.89 -37.51
N GLN A 172 5.89 6.19 -37.82
CA GLN A 172 5.94 7.24 -36.81
C GLN A 172 4.74 7.17 -35.85
N ALA A 173 3.54 6.88 -36.35
CA ALA A 173 2.37 6.71 -35.50
C ALA A 173 2.52 5.50 -34.56
N GLN A 174 3.04 4.38 -35.05
CA GLN A 174 3.33 3.20 -34.23
C GLN A 174 4.41 3.48 -33.18
N GLN A 175 5.48 4.17 -33.56
CA GLN A 175 6.56 4.54 -32.63
C GLN A 175 6.02 5.45 -31.51
N GLN A 176 5.21 6.44 -31.85
CA GLN A 176 4.57 7.30 -30.85
C GLN A 176 3.66 6.52 -29.89
N GLN A 177 2.90 5.55 -30.41
CA GLN A 177 2.04 4.70 -29.59
C GLN A 177 2.86 3.87 -28.60
N LEU A 178 3.93 3.23 -29.06
CA LEU A 178 4.80 2.41 -28.21
C LEU A 178 5.48 3.25 -27.13
N GLU A 179 5.95 4.46 -27.46
CA GLU A 179 6.55 5.40 -26.50
C GLU A 179 5.54 5.89 -25.45
N ASP A 180 4.30 6.16 -25.85
CA ASP A 180 3.26 6.62 -24.94
C ASP A 180 2.83 5.50 -23.97
N GLU A 181 2.77 4.25 -24.44
CA GLU A 181 2.55 3.07 -23.60
C GLU A 181 3.68 2.87 -22.60
N LEU A 182 4.92 3.06 -23.03
CA LEU A 182 6.10 2.95 -22.16
C LEU A 182 6.08 3.99 -21.04
N LYS A 183 5.76 5.25 -21.35
CA LYS A 183 5.59 6.31 -20.35
C LYS A 183 4.50 5.98 -19.33
N ARG A 184 3.40 5.38 -19.77
CA ARG A 184 2.31 4.95 -18.86
C ARG A 184 2.77 3.84 -17.92
N LEU A 185 3.53 2.86 -18.43
CA LEU A 185 4.10 1.80 -17.60
C LEU A 185 5.10 2.35 -16.59
N GLU A 186 5.98 3.26 -17.00
CA GLU A 186 6.93 3.93 -16.08
C GLU A 186 6.22 4.74 -15.00
N GLN A 187 5.16 5.46 -15.35
CA GLN A 187 4.38 6.20 -14.36
C GLN A 187 3.75 5.26 -13.34
N LYS A 188 3.07 4.20 -13.79
CA LYS A 188 2.47 3.20 -12.90
C LYS A 188 3.50 2.53 -12.00
N LYS A 189 4.66 2.17 -12.56
CA LYS A 189 5.76 1.57 -11.79
C LYS A 189 6.19 2.49 -10.63
N ARG A 190 6.37 3.79 -10.89
CA ARG A 190 6.72 4.76 -9.84
C ARG A 190 5.63 4.89 -8.79
N GLU A 191 4.36 4.93 -9.21
CA GLU A 191 3.23 4.97 -8.28
C GLU A 191 3.22 3.73 -7.36
N THR A 192 3.45 2.53 -7.90
CA THR A 192 3.56 1.29 -7.10
C THR A 192 4.80 1.27 -6.20
N GLU A 193 5.95 1.78 -6.66
CA GLU A 193 7.16 1.93 -5.84
C GLU A 193 6.93 2.89 -4.66
N ASP A 194 6.29 4.04 -4.90
CA ASP A 194 5.94 5.00 -3.85
C ASP A 194 4.99 4.37 -2.80
N HIS A 195 4.04 3.53 -3.23
CA HIS A 195 3.16 2.80 -2.32
C HIS A 195 3.89 1.74 -1.48
N LEU A 196 4.88 1.06 -2.05
CA LEU A 196 5.71 0.10 -1.32
C LEU A 196 6.60 0.80 -0.29
N GLU A 197 7.24 1.90 -0.66
CA GLU A 197 8.07 2.68 0.29
C GLU A 197 7.24 3.18 1.49
N GLN A 198 5.99 3.58 1.25
CA GLN A 198 5.05 3.95 2.31
C GLN A 198 4.74 2.77 3.25
N LEU A 199 4.49 1.57 2.71
CA LEU A 199 4.20 0.39 3.51
C LEU A 199 5.43 -0.15 4.27
N ASP A 200 6.60 -0.18 3.65
CA ASP A 200 7.85 -0.63 4.30
C ASP A 200 8.22 0.24 5.50
N SER A 201 7.89 1.54 5.45
CA SER A 201 8.06 2.45 6.58
C SER A 201 7.21 2.09 7.81
N LEU A 202 6.17 1.26 7.63
CA LEU A 202 5.33 0.74 8.72
C LEU A 202 5.89 -0.53 9.35
N HIS A 203 6.66 -1.34 8.61
CA HIS A 203 7.18 -2.64 9.06
C HIS A 203 8.53 -2.58 9.81
N HIS A 204 9.29 -1.50 9.66
CA HIS A 204 10.67 -1.39 10.18
C HIS A 204 10.85 -0.56 11.47
N LEU A 205 9.78 -0.34 12.24
CA LEU A 205 9.81 0.35 13.55
C LEU A 205 9.20 -0.51 14.65
#